data_AF-A0A9E4YKN6-F1
#
_entry.id   AF-A0A9E4YKN6-F1
#
_cell.length_a   1.000
_cell.length_b   1.000
_cell.length_c   1.000
_cell.angle_alpha   90.00
_cell.angle_beta   90.00
_cell.angle_gamma   90.00
#
_symmetry.space_group_name_H-M   'P 1'
#
loop_
_entity.id
_entity.type
_entity.pdbx_description
1 polymer ?
#
loop_
_entity_poly.entity_id
_entity_poly.type
_entity_poly.pdbx_seq_one_letter_code
_entity_poly.pdbx_strand_id
1 'polypeptide(L)' 'MATVYELTDALGIDREAINVELTKEDPGSWGKGDGGMMKREVIAITLPLTQPLDAWLPTLKQGLEALLAPRAD' A
#
# COMPACT_ATOMS: atom_id res chain seq x y z
N MET A 1 -5.53 9.49 -4.22
CA MET A 1 -4.12 9.54 -3.75
C MET A 1 -4.05 10.00 -2.30
N ALA A 2 -4.66 11.14 -1.92
CA ALA A 2 -4.73 11.57 -0.51
C ALA A 2 -5.16 10.44 0.46
N THR A 3 -6.20 9.70 0.07
CA THR A 3 -6.79 8.66 0.92
C THR A 3 -5.89 7.45 1.18
N VAL A 4 -4.93 7.14 0.29
CA VAL A 4 -3.96 6.05 0.53
C VAL A 4 -2.94 6.48 1.58
N TYR A 5 -2.45 7.72 1.49
CA TYR A 5 -1.52 8.27 2.48
C TYR A 5 -2.18 8.45 3.85
N GLU A 6 -3.43 8.89 3.90
CA GLU A 6 -4.21 8.99 5.15
C GLU A 6 -4.43 7.61 5.79
N LEU A 7 -4.70 6.59 4.97
CA LEU A 7 -4.84 5.22 5.43
C LEU A 7 -3.53 4.69 6.04
N THR A 8 -2.42 4.94 5.37
CA THR A 8 -1.10 4.44 5.79
C THR A 8 -0.60 5.19 7.02
N ASP A 9 -0.87 6.50 7.11
CA ASP A 9 -0.60 7.33 8.28
C ASP A 9 -1.38 6.82 9.51
N ALA A 10 -2.66 6.46 9.33
CA ALA A 10 -3.48 5.86 10.39
C ALA A 10 -2.95 4.49 10.86
N LEU A 11 -2.19 3.78 10.03
CA LEU A 11 -1.49 2.53 10.37
C LEU A 11 -0.10 2.77 10.99
N GLY A 12 0.34 4.03 11.11
CA GLY A 12 1.67 4.39 11.61
C GLY A 12 2.79 4.20 10.59
N ILE A 13 2.46 4.15 9.29
CA ILE A 13 3.44 4.02 8.21
C ILE A 13 3.79 5.43 7.71
N ASP A 14 5.07 5.78 7.74
CA ASP A 14 5.56 7.01 7.16
C ASP A 14 5.25 7.09 5.66
N ARG A 15 4.78 8.25 5.20
CA ARG A 15 4.54 8.51 3.77
C ARG A 15 5.77 8.30 2.89
N GLU A 16 6.97 8.46 3.45
CA GLU A 16 8.24 8.23 2.76
C GLU A 16 8.55 6.74 2.58
N ALA A 17 7.90 5.89 3.37
CA ALA A 17 7.91 4.44 3.24
C ALA A 17 6.79 3.92 2.33
N ILE A 18 5.99 4.80 1.71
CA ILE A 18 4.95 4.44 0.74
C ILE A 18 5.43 4.77 -0.67
N ASN A 19 5.40 3.78 -1.56
CA ASN A 19 5.60 3.97 -2.99
C ASN A 19 4.33 3.59 -3.75
N VAL A 20 3.58 4.59 -4.20
CA VAL A 20 2.39 4.34 -5.04
C VAL A 20 2.83 4.28 -6.49
N GLU A 21 2.69 3.12 -7.13
CA GLU A 21 2.96 3.01 -8.55
C GLU A 21 1.92 3.79 -9.37
N LEU A 22 2.41 4.49 -10.39
CA LEU A 22 1.54 5.22 -11.34
C LEU A 22 0.85 4.27 -12.32
N THR A 23 1.38 3.05 -12.45
CA THR A 23 0.73 1.96 -13.16
C THR A 23 -0.54 1.55 -12.43
N LYS A 24 -1.55 1.16 -13.21
CA LYS A 24 -2.80 0.65 -12.69
C LYS A 24 -2.93 -0.80 -13.10
N GLU A 25 -3.31 -1.65 -12.16
CA GLU A 25 -3.54 -3.08 -12.37
C GLU A 25 -4.95 -3.45 -11.93
N ASP A 26 -5.50 -4.54 -12.45
CA ASP A 26 -6.83 -5.01 -12.06
C ASP A 26 -6.79 -6.50 -11.72
N PRO A 27 -7.01 -6.88 -10.44
CA PRO A 27 -7.20 -6.03 -9.25
C PRO A 27 -5.92 -5.27 -8.85
N GLY A 28 -6.08 -4.17 -8.10
CA GLY A 28 -4.93 -3.44 -7.52
C GLY A 28 -4.14 -4.31 -6.53
N SER A 29 -2.84 -4.00 -6.36
CA SER A 29 -1.88 -4.83 -5.63
C SER A 29 -1.17 -4.04 -4.52
N TRP A 30 -0.67 -4.73 -3.49
CA TRP A 30 0.18 -4.13 -2.45
C TRP A 30 1.20 -5.14 -1.94
N GLY A 31 2.35 -4.65 -1.49
CA GLY A 31 3.40 -5.50 -0.94
C GLY A 31 4.61 -4.73 -0.44
N LYS A 32 5.59 -5.43 0.12
CA LYS A 32 6.90 -4.84 0.42
C LYS A 32 7.70 -4.74 -0.88
N GLY A 33 8.10 -3.54 -1.24
CA GLY A 33 9.05 -3.27 -2.32
C GLY A 33 10.41 -2.85 -1.76
N ASP A 34 11.45 -3.04 -2.56
CA ASP A 34 12.83 -2.72 -2.19
C ASP A 34 13.17 -1.21 -2.16
N GLY A 35 12.17 -0.32 -2.31
CA GLY A 35 12.39 1.13 -2.34
C GLY A 35 13.22 1.60 -3.53
N GLY A 36 13.34 0.75 -4.56
CA GLY A 36 14.17 0.98 -5.72
C GLY A 36 15.62 1.30 -5.34
N MET A 37 16.08 2.48 -5.76
CA MET A 37 17.49 2.90 -5.65
C MET A 37 17.94 3.18 -4.21
N MET A 38 17.01 3.45 -3.30
CA MET A 38 17.33 3.76 -1.90
C MET A 38 17.49 2.51 -1.02
N LYS A 39 17.17 1.31 -1.53
CA LYS A 39 17.25 0.02 -0.81
C LYS A 39 16.66 0.10 0.62
N ARG A 40 15.59 0.87 0.79
CA ARG A 40 14.81 0.89 2.02
C ARG A 40 13.56 0.08 1.76
N GLU A 41 13.17 -0.74 2.73
CA GLU A 41 11.88 -1.41 2.70
C GLU A 41 10.80 -0.33 2.63
N VAL A 42 10.08 -0.31 1.51
CA VAL A 42 8.90 0.54 1.32
C VAL A 42 7.71 -0.34 0.99
N ILE A 43 6.51 0.16 1.17
CA ILE A 43 5.30 -0.52 0.74
C ILE A 43 4.98 -0.03 -0.67
N ALA A 44 5.07 -0.94 -1.63
CA ALA A 44 4.64 -0.70 -3.00
C ALA A 44 3.12 -0.92 -3.08
N ILE A 45 2.39 0.05 -3.63
CA ILE A 45 0.94 0.00 -3.79
C ILE A 45 0.61 0.33 -5.24
N THR A 46 -0.07 -0.58 -5.92
CA THR A 46 -0.54 -0.42 -7.30
C THR A 46 -2.04 -0.21 -7.30
N LEU A 47 -2.50 0.90 -7.86
CA LEU A 47 -3.91 1.27 -7.82
C LEU A 47 -4.76 0.39 -8.75
N PRO A 48 -6.01 0.08 -8.38
CA PRO A 48 -6.94 -0.64 -9.24
C PRO A 48 -7.25 0.15 -10.51
N LEU A 49 -7.31 -0.54 -11.66
CA LEU A 49 -7.69 0.08 -12.93
C LEU A 49 -9.20 0.27 -13.06
N THR A 50 -10.00 -0.74 -12.70
CA THR A 50 -11.44 -0.72 -12.93
C THR A 50 -12.26 -0.36 -11.70
N GLN A 51 -11.73 -0.58 -10.49
CA GLN A 51 -12.44 -0.33 -9.23
C GLN A 51 -12.18 1.09 -8.68
N PRO A 52 -13.19 1.79 -8.16
CA PRO A 52 -12.98 3.07 -7.47
C PRO A 52 -12.15 2.86 -6.19
N LEU A 53 -11.22 3.79 -5.96
CA LEU A 53 -10.30 3.79 -4.82
C LEU A 53 -11.04 3.62 -3.49
N ASP A 54 -12.15 4.35 -3.28
CA ASP A 54 -12.93 4.31 -2.03
C ASP A 54 -13.44 2.90 -1.68
N ALA A 55 -13.91 2.16 -2.70
CA ALA A 55 -14.35 0.78 -2.53
C ALA A 55 -13.19 -0.20 -2.34
N TRP A 56 -11.98 0.16 -2.77
CA TRP A 56 -10.78 -0.68 -2.68
C TRP A 56 -9.94 -0.41 -1.41
N LEU A 57 -10.04 0.78 -0.83
CA LEU A 57 -9.39 1.16 0.43
C LEU A 57 -9.57 0.15 1.58
N PRO A 58 -10.77 -0.40 1.86
CA PRO A 58 -10.90 -1.40 2.91
C PRO A 58 -10.08 -2.66 2.61
N THR A 59 -10.03 -3.10 1.36
CA THR A 59 -9.21 -4.24 0.92
C THR A 59 -7.71 -3.95 1.11
N LEU A 60 -7.26 -2.77 0.65
CA LEU A 60 -5.88 -2.33 0.85
C LEU A 60 -5.53 -2.29 2.34
N LYS A 61 -6.41 -1.72 3.18
CA LYS A 61 -6.21 -1.64 4.63
C LYS A 61 -5.99 -3.01 5.25
N GLN A 62 -6.89 -3.96 5.01
CA GLN A 62 -6.77 -5.31 5.55
C GLN A 62 -5.48 -5.99 5.08
N GLY A 63 -5.11 -5.75 3.83
CA GLY A 63 -3.87 -6.23 3.25
C GLY A 63 -2.62 -5.68 3.91
N LEU A 64 -2.59 -4.37 4.18
CA LEU A 64 -1.49 -3.70 4.89
C LEU A 64 -1.43 -4.13 6.35
N GLU A 65 -2.57 -4.23 7.04
CA GLU A 65 -2.65 -4.76 8.39
C GLU A 65 -2.10 -6.18 8.48
N ALA A 66 -2.42 -7.04 7.51
CA ALA A 66 -1.88 -8.40 7.44
C ALA A 66 -0.38 -8.43 7.11
N LEU A 67 0.12 -7.47 6.31
CA LEU A 67 1.53 -7.34 5.95
C LEU A 67 2.39 -6.85 7.13
N LEU A 68 1.81 -5.97 7.95
CA LEU A 68 2.44 -5.40 9.15
C LEU A 68 2.23 -6.25 10.40
N ALA A 69 1.19 -7.09 10.42
CA ALA A 69 0.93 -7.99 11.52
C ALA A 69 2.19 -8.83 11.79
N PRO A 70 2.69 -8.83 13.04
CA PRO A 70 3.78 -9.73 13.39
C PRO A 70 3.26 -11.14 13.11
N ARG A 71 3.93 -11.86 12.23
CA ARG A 71 3.64 -13.27 11.97
C ARG A 71 3.73 -13.97 13.32
N ALA A 72 2.57 -14.30 13.90
CA ALA A 72 2.49 -15.14 15.08
C ALA A 72 2.90 -16.54 14.60
N ASP A 73 4.20 -16.83 14.74
CA ASP A 73 4.78 -18.16 14.63
C ASP A 73 4.39 -18.99 15.86
#